data_AF-A0A821W306-F1
#
_entry.id   AF-A0A821W306-F1
#
_cell.length_a   1.000
_cell.length_b   1.000
_cell.length_c   1.000
_cell.angle_alpha   90.00
_cell.angle_beta   90.00
_cell.angle_gamma   90.00
#
_symmetry.space_group_name_H-M   'P 1'
#
loop_
_entity.id
_entity.type
_entity.pdbx_description
1 polymer ?
#
loop_
_entity_poly.entity_id
_entity_poly.type
_entity_poly.pdbx_seq_one_letter_code
_entity_poly.pdbx_strand_id
1 'polypeptide(L)'
;MASNRDALMNSYNNNRPHAAGSSQIRNNDSPKTPTHSHNIHVPKPSTSAFVSPEVIRPHPKAGPRKGSGKGRKKEQEVTTSEDEELPPSPESVLSAFDESDISGSSCSESENEDDSNDSIIIGDWVIVNLISQKNLVHKYVGQILRESRAGYDIKFAKKINDKMFKWPVNDDISSIAKYQVVKKLPDPKVKSSSKRVISFMFPKSLRKFNIEK
;
A
#
# COMPACT_ATOMS: atom_id res chain seq x y z
N MET A 1 30.80 -46.64 12.01
CA MET A 1 32.18 -46.30 11.60
C MET A 1 32.16 -46.00 10.11
N ALA A 2 32.29 -44.73 9.73
CA ALA A 2 32.91 -44.23 8.50
C ALA A 2 32.67 -42.72 8.45
N SER A 3 33.68 -41.97 8.89
CA SER A 3 33.83 -40.54 8.68
C SER A 3 33.92 -40.22 7.20
N ASN A 4 33.33 -39.10 6.77
CA ASN A 4 33.88 -38.30 5.68
C ASN A 4 33.81 -36.82 6.06
N ARG A 5 34.98 -36.33 6.46
CA ARG A 5 35.39 -34.92 6.41
C ARG A 5 35.76 -34.63 4.95
N ASP A 6 35.48 -33.41 4.48
CA ASP A 6 36.31 -32.58 3.59
C ASP A 6 35.43 -31.38 3.15
N ALA A 7 35.55 -30.19 3.73
CA ALA A 7 36.64 -29.22 3.60
C ALA A 7 36.80 -28.71 2.15
N LEU A 8 35.96 -27.75 1.74
CA LEU A 8 36.33 -26.79 0.71
C LEU A 8 36.01 -25.37 1.17
N MET A 9 37.09 -24.72 1.61
CA MET A 9 37.23 -23.28 1.68
C MET A 9 37.12 -22.69 0.27
N ASN A 10 36.32 -21.63 0.09
CA ASN A 10 36.53 -20.67 -0.98
C ASN A 10 36.91 -19.31 -0.40
N SER A 11 38.22 -19.10 -0.46
CA SER A 11 38.99 -17.87 -0.55
C SER A 11 38.23 -16.56 -0.75
N TYR A 12 38.50 -15.66 0.20
CA TYR A 12 38.45 -14.21 0.06
C TYR A 12 39.18 -13.75 -1.20
N ASN A 13 38.51 -12.95 -2.02
CA ASN A 13 39.16 -12.17 -3.07
C ASN A 13 39.08 -10.68 -2.72
N ASN A 14 40.03 -10.24 -1.90
CA ASN A 14 40.37 -8.84 -1.70
C ASN A 14 41.23 -8.40 -2.88
N ASN A 15 40.71 -7.54 -3.76
CA ASN A 15 41.52 -6.68 -4.62
C ASN A 15 40.65 -5.65 -5.34
N ARG A 16 40.62 -4.41 -4.85
CA ARG A 16 40.68 -3.27 -5.77
C ARG A 16 41.33 -2.03 -5.15
N PRO A 17 42.37 -1.49 -5.79
CA PRO A 17 43.17 -0.40 -5.25
C PRO A 17 42.49 0.97 -5.37
N HIS A 18 42.92 1.84 -4.46
CA HIS A 18 42.68 3.26 -4.36
C HIS A 18 42.91 4.00 -5.68
N ALA A 19 41.95 4.81 -6.10
CA ALA A 19 42.18 5.95 -6.98
C ALA A 19 42.08 7.23 -6.14
N ALA A 20 43.25 7.81 -5.84
CA ALA A 20 43.37 9.13 -5.25
C ALA A 20 43.00 10.18 -6.31
N GLY A 21 41.78 10.71 -6.19
CA GLY A 21 41.32 11.89 -6.94
C GLY A 21 41.31 13.10 -6.01
N SER A 22 42.46 13.75 -5.87
CA SER A 22 42.58 15.05 -5.23
C SER A 22 41.94 16.11 -6.14
N SER A 23 40.88 16.77 -5.69
CA SER A 23 40.34 17.97 -6.32
C SER A 23 39.89 18.96 -5.26
N GLN A 24 40.90 19.77 -4.94
CA GLN A 24 40.88 21.13 -4.47
C GLN A 24 39.68 22.01 -4.93
N ILE A 25 39.25 22.89 -4.00
CA ILE A 25 38.68 24.24 -4.20
C ILE A 25 37.16 24.33 -4.48
N ARG A 26 36.35 24.79 -3.50
CA ARG A 26 35.89 26.19 -3.35
C ARG A 26 34.98 26.33 -2.12
N ASN A 27 35.44 27.16 -1.18
CA ASN A 27 34.59 27.85 -0.22
C ASN A 27 33.53 28.65 -0.98
N ASN A 28 32.25 28.46 -0.68
CA ASN A 28 31.22 29.44 -1.00
C ASN A 28 30.16 29.40 0.10
N ASP A 29 30.13 30.52 0.83
CA ASP A 29 29.01 31.17 1.48
C ASP A 29 27.90 30.29 2.06
N SER A 30 27.88 30.29 3.39
CA SER A 30 26.71 30.01 4.20
C SER A 30 25.56 30.94 3.81
N PRO A 31 24.41 30.43 3.35
CA PRO A 31 23.20 31.23 3.37
C PRO A 31 22.77 31.36 4.83
N LYS A 32 22.94 32.58 5.39
CA LYS A 32 22.26 33.02 6.61
C LYS A 32 20.77 32.75 6.43
N THR A 33 20.25 31.73 7.09
CA THR A 33 18.81 31.56 7.23
C THR A 33 18.30 32.65 8.17
N PRO A 34 17.29 33.43 7.78
CA PRO A 34 16.61 34.32 8.71
C PRO A 34 15.88 33.45 9.74
N THR A 35 16.31 33.55 10.99
CA THR A 35 15.55 33.12 12.16
C THR A 35 14.24 33.90 12.20
N HIS A 36 13.20 33.36 11.54
CA HIS A 36 11.84 33.84 11.68
C HIS A 36 11.29 33.25 12.98
N SER A 37 11.35 34.05 14.05
CA SER A 37 10.66 33.78 15.30
C SER A 37 9.15 33.77 15.03
N HIS A 38 8.59 32.59 14.79
CA HIS A 38 7.15 32.41 14.84
C HIS A 38 6.70 32.65 16.29
N ASN A 39 6.16 33.86 16.49
CA ASN A 39 5.40 34.26 17.66
C ASN A 39 4.29 33.23 17.84
N ILE A 40 4.48 32.30 18.77
CA ILE A 40 3.48 31.30 19.14
C ILE A 40 2.35 32.10 19.79
N HIS A 41 1.35 32.46 18.97
CA HIS A 41 0.09 32.99 19.46
C HIS A 41 -0.60 31.86 20.20
N VAL A 42 -0.35 31.78 21.51
CA VAL A 42 -1.08 30.91 22.43
C VAL A 42 -2.56 31.25 22.25
N PRO A 43 -3.40 30.34 21.74
CA PRO A 43 -4.82 30.61 21.62
C PRO A 43 -5.36 30.84 23.03
N LYS A 44 -5.79 32.07 23.27
CA LYS A 44 -6.47 32.48 24.50
C LYS A 44 -7.59 31.47 24.75
N PRO A 45 -7.67 30.83 25.93
CA PRO A 45 -8.75 29.90 26.23
C PRO A 45 -10.07 30.64 26.05
N SER A 46 -10.85 30.21 25.06
CA SER A 46 -12.19 30.71 24.82
C SER A 46 -12.99 30.32 26.06
N THR A 47 -13.27 31.32 26.89
CA THR A 47 -14.16 31.20 28.04
C THR A 47 -15.46 30.61 27.54
N SER A 48 -15.75 29.37 27.93
CA SER A 48 -17.02 28.70 27.65
C SER A 48 -18.13 29.53 28.27
N ALA A 49 -18.74 30.41 27.48
CA ALA A 49 -19.96 31.08 27.84
C ALA A 49 -20.98 29.99 28.15
N PHE A 50 -21.39 29.93 29.41
CA PHE A 50 -22.37 28.99 29.91
C PHE A 50 -23.69 29.26 29.17
N VAL A 51 -24.01 28.42 28.18
CA VAL A 51 -25.26 28.54 27.43
C VAL A 51 -26.37 27.94 28.30
N SER A 52 -27.25 28.80 28.80
CA SER A 52 -28.43 28.38 29.56
C SER A 52 -29.31 27.45 28.70
N PRO A 53 -29.80 26.31 29.24
CA PRO A 53 -30.55 25.30 28.50
C PRO A 53 -31.87 25.80 27.86
N GLU A 54 -32.35 26.99 28.23
CA GLU A 54 -33.58 27.59 27.69
C GLU A 54 -33.42 28.17 26.28
N VAL A 55 -32.19 28.31 25.75
CA VAL A 55 -31.94 28.85 24.39
C VAL A 55 -31.93 27.75 23.31
N ILE A 56 -32.20 26.49 23.67
CA ILE A 56 -32.34 25.40 22.71
C ILE A 56 -33.76 25.45 22.15
N ARG A 57 -34.01 26.37 21.20
CA ARG A 57 -35.24 26.32 20.40
C ARG A 57 -35.26 24.98 19.68
N PRO A 58 -36.33 24.17 19.81
CA PRO A 58 -36.44 22.91 19.09
C PRO A 58 -36.29 23.20 17.60
N HIS A 59 -35.25 22.63 16.99
CA HIS A 59 -35.03 22.80 15.56
C HIS A 59 -36.28 22.31 14.81
N PRO A 60 -36.72 23.04 13.77
CA PRO A 60 -37.84 22.61 12.95
C PRO A 60 -37.55 21.20 12.42
N LYS A 61 -38.44 20.27 12.76
CA LYS A 61 -38.35 18.87 12.32
C LYS A 61 -38.27 18.85 10.80
N ALA A 62 -37.17 18.33 10.25
CA ALA A 62 -37.00 18.21 8.82
C ALA A 62 -38.19 17.41 8.25
N GLY A 63 -38.84 17.98 7.23
CA GLY A 63 -40.01 17.36 6.60
C GLY A 63 -39.69 15.98 5.99
N PRO A 64 -40.72 15.19 5.63
CA PRO A 64 -40.57 13.85 5.07
C PRO A 64 -39.63 13.87 3.86
N ARG A 65 -38.46 13.24 3.99
CA ARG A 65 -37.55 13.08 2.87
C ARG A 65 -38.14 12.00 1.94
N LYS A 66 -38.48 12.39 0.70
CA LYS A 66 -38.79 11.44 -0.37
C LYS A 66 -37.53 10.62 -0.64
N GLY A 67 -37.44 9.44 -0.02
CA GLY A 67 -36.39 8.48 -0.30
C GLY A 67 -36.54 8.01 -1.75
N SER A 68 -35.54 8.26 -2.58
CA SER A 68 -35.40 7.56 -3.85
C SER A 68 -35.07 6.10 -3.55
N GLY A 69 -36.11 5.28 -3.42
CA GLY A 69 -36.01 3.84 -3.23
C GLY A 69 -35.36 3.21 -4.45
N LYS A 70 -34.03 3.15 -4.46
CA LYS A 70 -33.29 2.22 -5.31
C LYS A 70 -33.43 0.85 -4.66
N GLY A 71 -34.28 0.02 -5.25
CA GLY A 71 -34.65 -1.30 -4.77
C GLY A 71 -33.46 -2.12 -4.29
N ARG A 72 -33.51 -2.51 -3.02
CA ARG A 72 -32.64 -3.50 -2.44
C ARG A 72 -33.08 -4.86 -2.99
N LYS A 73 -32.23 -5.51 -3.78
CA LYS A 73 -32.44 -6.91 -4.17
C LYS A 73 -32.50 -7.75 -2.88
N LYS A 74 -33.57 -8.54 -2.80
CA LYS A 74 -33.92 -9.47 -1.73
C LYS A 74 -32.74 -10.40 -1.46
N GLU A 75 -32.22 -10.38 -0.24
CA GLU A 75 -31.29 -11.37 0.29
C GLU A 75 -32.04 -12.71 0.36
N GLN A 76 -31.47 -13.77 -0.22
CA GLN A 76 -31.87 -15.14 0.07
C GLN A 76 -31.19 -15.54 1.37
N GLU A 77 -32.00 -15.69 2.40
CA GLU A 77 -31.64 -16.37 3.64
C GLU A 77 -31.57 -17.87 3.34
N VAL A 78 -30.36 -18.44 3.37
CA VAL A 78 -30.15 -19.89 3.39
C VAL A 78 -29.78 -20.26 4.81
N THR A 79 -30.77 -20.70 5.57
CA THR A 79 -30.59 -21.46 6.80
C THR A 79 -30.13 -22.87 6.43
N THR A 80 -28.84 -23.15 6.53
CA THR A 80 -28.34 -24.52 6.62
C THR A 80 -28.09 -24.84 8.08
N SER A 81 -28.97 -25.68 8.61
CA SER A 81 -28.88 -26.35 9.90
C SER A 81 -27.59 -27.15 10.02
N GLU A 82 -26.96 -27.02 11.18
CA GLU A 82 -25.89 -27.88 11.67
C GLU A 82 -26.31 -29.35 11.62
N ASP A 83 -25.47 -30.18 11.00
CA ASP A 83 -25.44 -31.61 11.29
C ASP A 83 -23.98 -31.97 11.59
N GLU A 84 -23.78 -32.41 12.82
CA GLU A 84 -22.53 -32.83 13.42
C GLU A 84 -22.37 -34.32 13.16
N GLU A 85 -21.52 -34.73 12.20
CA GLU A 85 -21.02 -36.10 12.18
C GLU A 85 -19.55 -36.17 11.77
N LEU A 86 -18.80 -36.91 12.58
CA LEU A 86 -17.35 -37.08 12.61
C LEU A 86 -16.82 -37.95 11.44
N PRO A 87 -15.48 -37.96 11.20
CA PRO A 87 -14.90 -38.22 9.89
C PRO A 87 -14.53 -39.69 9.63
N PRO A 88 -14.56 -40.15 8.36
CA PRO A 88 -13.73 -41.25 7.89
C PRO A 88 -12.49 -40.77 7.12
N SER A 89 -11.34 -41.10 7.71
CA SER A 89 -10.05 -41.58 7.16
C SER A 89 -9.54 -41.12 5.77
N PRO A 90 -8.25 -40.72 5.68
CA PRO A 90 -7.56 -40.33 4.45
C PRO A 90 -6.85 -41.51 3.77
N GLU A 91 -7.32 -42.00 2.61
CA GLU A 91 -6.47 -42.72 1.65
C GLU A 91 -6.97 -42.55 0.20
N SER A 92 -6.03 -42.46 -0.73
CA SER A 92 -6.19 -42.61 -2.19
C SER A 92 -6.69 -41.35 -2.93
N VAL A 93 -6.14 -40.87 -4.05
CA VAL A 93 -5.32 -41.51 -5.10
C VAL A 93 -4.57 -40.38 -5.83
N LEU A 94 -3.25 -40.51 -5.97
CA LEU A 94 -2.46 -39.78 -6.94
C LEU A 94 -2.53 -40.55 -8.26
N SER A 95 -3.06 -39.97 -9.35
CA SER A 95 -2.62 -40.33 -10.70
C SER A 95 -3.16 -39.40 -11.78
N ALA A 96 -2.21 -38.70 -12.39
CA ALA A 96 -2.12 -38.43 -13.83
C ALA A 96 -3.30 -37.72 -14.52
N PHE A 97 -3.31 -36.40 -14.47
CA PHE A 97 -3.98 -35.58 -15.49
C PHE A 97 -2.92 -34.99 -16.44
N ASP A 98 -2.77 -35.70 -17.55
CA ASP A 98 -2.73 -35.22 -18.93
C ASP A 98 -2.10 -33.84 -19.20
N GLU A 99 -0.93 -33.89 -19.83
CA GLU A 99 -0.24 -32.77 -20.49
C GLU A 99 -1.07 -32.27 -21.68
N SER A 100 -1.92 -31.26 -21.45
CA SER A 100 -2.51 -30.47 -22.54
C SER A 100 -1.66 -29.23 -22.82
N ASP A 101 -1.08 -29.22 -24.02
CA ASP A 101 -0.39 -28.12 -24.68
C ASP A 101 -1.19 -26.80 -24.63
N ILE A 102 -0.93 -25.98 -23.61
CA ILE A 102 -1.30 -24.57 -23.62
C ILE A 102 -0.18 -23.79 -24.30
N SER A 103 -0.33 -23.62 -25.62
CA SER A 103 0.34 -22.57 -26.40
C SER A 103 -0.23 -21.20 -25.99
N GLY A 104 0.16 -20.75 -24.80
CA GLY A 104 -0.25 -19.48 -24.20
C GLY A 104 0.82 -18.41 -24.43
N SER A 105 0.71 -17.71 -25.56
CA SER A 105 1.22 -16.36 -25.84
C SER A 105 2.28 -15.82 -24.86
N SER A 106 3.55 -16.06 -25.19
CA SER A 106 4.69 -15.46 -24.51
C SER A 106 4.80 -13.97 -24.89
N CYS A 107 4.07 -13.11 -24.18
CA CYS A 107 4.40 -11.70 -24.10
C CYS A 107 5.55 -11.52 -23.10
N SER A 108 6.74 -11.97 -23.50
CA SER A 108 7.99 -11.71 -22.79
C SER A 108 8.43 -10.27 -23.05
N GLU A 109 7.77 -9.31 -22.39
CA GLU A 109 8.36 -7.99 -22.17
C GLU A 109 9.34 -8.12 -21.00
N SER A 110 10.55 -8.60 -21.29
CA SER A 110 11.69 -8.55 -20.39
C SER A 110 12.15 -7.11 -20.23
N GLU A 111 11.37 -6.34 -19.47
CA GLU A 111 11.85 -5.12 -18.84
C GLU A 111 12.91 -5.57 -17.84
N ASN A 112 14.19 -5.38 -18.22
CA ASN A 112 15.32 -5.41 -17.30
C ASN A 112 15.07 -4.33 -16.24
N GLU A 113 14.27 -4.65 -15.24
CA GLU A 113 14.14 -3.88 -14.03
C GLU A 113 15.46 -4.10 -13.30
N ASP A 114 16.40 -3.21 -13.59
CA ASP A 114 17.60 -3.00 -12.81
C ASP A 114 17.16 -3.05 -11.34
N ASP A 115 17.53 -4.14 -10.68
CA ASP A 115 17.17 -4.52 -9.31
C ASP A 115 17.96 -3.63 -8.33
N SER A 116 17.94 -2.33 -8.64
CA SER A 116 18.42 -1.26 -7.80
C SER A 116 17.64 -1.44 -6.51
N ASN A 117 18.37 -1.88 -5.49
CA ASN A 117 17.96 -1.95 -4.10
C ASN A 117 17.69 -0.52 -3.61
N ASP A 118 16.75 0.16 -4.26
CA ASP A 118 16.28 1.48 -3.90
C ASP A 118 15.69 1.33 -2.52
N SER A 119 16.42 1.83 -1.53
CA SER A 119 15.98 1.87 -0.16
C SER A 119 14.63 2.58 -0.14
N ILE A 120 13.60 1.82 0.24
CA ILE A 120 12.24 2.31 0.35
C ILE A 120 12.19 3.27 1.55
N ILE A 121 11.76 4.50 1.33
CA ILE A 121 11.68 5.55 2.35
C ILE A 121 10.23 5.99 2.60
N ILE A 122 10.02 6.72 3.70
CA ILE A 122 8.72 7.32 4.03
C ILE A 122 8.33 8.32 2.93
N GLY A 123 7.08 8.24 2.46
CA GLY A 123 6.55 9.04 1.38
C GLY A 123 6.58 8.35 0.01
N ASP A 124 7.36 7.27 -0.14
CA ASP A 124 7.42 6.50 -1.39
C ASP A 124 6.09 5.82 -1.70
N TRP A 125 5.84 5.68 -3.00
CA TRP A 125 4.71 4.94 -3.53
C TRP A 125 5.11 3.50 -3.82
N VAL A 126 4.28 2.55 -3.45
CA VAL A 126 4.57 1.12 -3.60
C VAL A 126 3.37 0.32 -4.05
N ILE A 127 3.65 -0.80 -4.71
CA ILE A 127 2.69 -1.90 -4.94
C ILE A 127 2.91 -2.93 -3.84
N VAL A 128 1.83 -3.37 -3.21
CA VAL A 128 1.86 -4.43 -2.21
C VAL A 128 0.97 -5.61 -2.60
N ASN A 129 1.37 -6.80 -2.19
CA ASN A 129 0.58 -8.02 -2.23
C ASN A 129 -0.10 -8.24 -0.87
N LEU A 130 -1.42 -8.29 -0.87
CA LEU A 130 -2.25 -8.62 0.29
C LEU A 130 -2.96 -9.93 0.04
N ILE A 131 -2.85 -10.87 0.98
CA ILE A 131 -3.51 -12.18 0.89
C ILE A 131 -4.87 -12.06 1.55
N SER A 132 -5.94 -12.35 0.81
CA SER A 132 -7.30 -12.37 1.37
C SER A 132 -7.59 -13.69 2.09
N GLN A 133 -8.73 -13.76 2.78
CA GLN A 133 -9.18 -14.96 3.50
C GLN A 133 -9.32 -16.21 2.60
N LYS A 134 -9.47 -16.02 1.28
CA LYS A 134 -9.57 -17.12 0.30
C LYS A 134 -8.23 -17.50 -0.33
N ASN A 135 -7.11 -17.09 0.29
CA ASN A 135 -5.75 -17.26 -0.24
C ASN A 135 -5.53 -16.62 -1.63
N LEU A 136 -6.38 -15.67 -2.01
CA LEU A 136 -6.18 -14.90 -3.24
C LEU A 136 -5.22 -13.75 -2.94
N VAL A 137 -4.23 -13.56 -3.82
CA VAL A 137 -3.27 -12.46 -3.71
C VAL A 137 -3.83 -11.26 -4.48
N HIS A 138 -4.20 -10.23 -3.73
CA HIS A 138 -4.68 -8.96 -4.25
C HIS A 138 -3.55 -7.94 -4.24
N LYS A 139 -3.48 -7.14 -5.30
CA LYS A 139 -2.44 -6.11 -5.46
C LYS A 139 -3.05 -4.73 -5.26
N TYR A 140 -2.43 -3.94 -4.40
CA TYR A 140 -2.86 -2.59 -4.06
C TYR A 140 -1.72 -1.59 -4.20
N VAL A 141 -2.10 -0.33 -4.40
CA VAL A 141 -1.16 0.80 -4.44
C VAL A 141 -1.32 1.59 -3.16
N GLY A 142 -0.21 1.94 -2.53
CA GLY A 142 -0.23 2.79 -1.35
C GLY A 142 1.02 3.64 -1.19
N GLN A 143 0.94 4.59 -0.26
CA GLN A 143 2.04 5.45 0.14
C GLN A 143 2.52 5.06 1.53
N ILE A 144 3.84 4.99 1.71
CA ILE A 144 4.43 4.66 3.00
C ILE A 144 4.33 5.87 3.92
N LEU A 145 3.69 5.68 5.07
CA LEU A 145 3.57 6.71 6.11
C LEU A 145 4.67 6.58 7.17
N ARG A 146 5.02 5.35 7.52
CA ARG A 146 5.97 5.06 8.59
C ARG A 146 6.69 3.75 8.33
N GLU A 147 7.96 3.71 8.70
CA GLU A 147 8.73 2.47 8.79
C GLU A 147 8.77 1.99 10.25
N SER A 148 8.58 0.68 10.43
CA SER A 148 8.71 -0.02 11.69
C SER A 148 9.69 -1.18 11.56
N ARG A 149 10.08 -1.80 12.68
CA ARG A 149 10.94 -2.99 12.65
C ARG A 149 10.30 -4.18 11.93
N ALA A 150 8.98 -4.30 12.00
CA ALA A 150 8.24 -5.42 11.41
C ALA A 150 7.85 -5.19 9.94
N GLY A 151 7.84 -3.93 9.48
CA GLY A 151 7.31 -3.59 8.16
C GLY A 151 6.97 -2.11 8.01
N TYR A 152 6.01 -1.80 7.16
CA TYR A 152 5.61 -0.43 6.82
C TYR A 152 4.14 -0.19 7.12
N ASP A 153 3.82 0.99 7.64
CA ASP A 153 2.43 1.46 7.69
C ASP A 153 2.13 2.17 6.36
N ILE A 154 1.18 1.61 5.60
CA ILE A 154 0.88 2.04 4.24
C ILE A 154 -0.55 2.57 4.18
N LYS A 155 -0.70 3.75 3.58
CA LYS A 155 -2.00 4.35 3.24
C LYS A 155 -2.41 3.91 1.85
N PHE A 156 -3.53 3.23 1.72
CA PHE A 156 -4.01 2.68 0.46
C PHE A 156 -4.82 3.66 -0.38
N ALA A 157 -4.58 3.60 -1.68
CA ALA A 157 -5.27 4.38 -2.68
C ALA A 157 -6.30 3.53 -3.42
N LYS A 158 -7.47 4.12 -3.71
CA LYS A 158 -8.49 3.45 -4.51
C LYS A 158 -8.27 3.68 -6.00
N LYS A 159 -8.24 2.61 -6.78
CA LYS A 159 -8.13 2.66 -8.24
C LYS A 159 -9.41 3.24 -8.84
N ILE A 160 -9.29 4.28 -9.64
CA ILE A 160 -10.40 4.83 -10.44
C ILE A 160 -10.33 4.29 -11.87
N ASN A 161 -9.13 4.37 -12.45
CA ASN A 161 -8.81 3.83 -13.77
C ASN A 161 -7.36 3.30 -13.74
N ASP A 162 -6.84 2.85 -14.87
CA ASP A 162 -5.53 2.17 -14.90
C ASP A 162 -4.32 3.05 -14.58
N LYS A 163 -4.49 4.37 -14.63
CA LYS A 163 -3.43 5.33 -14.33
C LYS A 163 -3.77 6.27 -13.19
N MET A 164 -5.03 6.31 -12.76
CA MET A 164 -5.58 7.32 -11.85
C MET A 164 -6.16 6.67 -10.61
N PHE A 165 -5.77 7.25 -9.49
CA PHE A 165 -6.09 6.80 -8.16
C PHE A 165 -6.62 7.99 -7.36
N LYS A 166 -7.34 7.71 -6.28
CA LYS A 166 -7.72 8.72 -5.29
C LYS A 166 -7.57 8.17 -3.89
N TRP A 167 -7.44 9.09 -2.94
CA TRP A 167 -7.62 8.73 -1.55
C TRP A 167 -9.09 8.40 -1.27
N PRO A 168 -9.36 7.34 -0.49
CA PRO A 168 -10.68 7.12 0.09
C PRO A 168 -11.05 8.27 1.04
N VAL A 169 -12.35 8.43 1.33
CA VAL A 169 -12.83 9.50 2.23
C VAL A 169 -12.34 9.30 3.66
N ASN A 170 -12.35 8.03 4.10
CA ASN A 170 -11.73 7.60 5.33
C ASN A 170 -10.40 6.98 4.96
N ASP A 171 -9.34 7.38 5.65
CA ASP A 171 -8.01 6.82 5.43
C ASP A 171 -8.01 5.31 5.66
N ASP A 172 -7.56 4.58 4.66
CA ASP A 172 -7.37 3.13 4.72
C ASP A 172 -5.88 2.86 4.94
N ILE A 173 -5.52 2.49 6.17
CA ILE A 173 -4.12 2.33 6.60
C ILE A 173 -3.95 0.93 7.16
N SER A 174 -2.89 0.24 6.76
CA SER A 174 -2.51 -1.04 7.39
C SER A 174 -1.00 -1.22 7.46
N SER A 175 -0.59 -2.03 8.44
CA SER A 175 0.81 -2.44 8.60
C SER A 175 1.09 -3.68 7.75
N ILE A 176 2.12 -3.59 6.91
CA ILE A 176 2.47 -4.56 5.86
C ILE A 176 3.90 -5.03 6.07
N ALA A 177 4.15 -6.33 5.97
CA ALA A 177 5.50 -6.87 6.11
C ALA A 177 6.39 -6.50 4.91
N LYS A 178 7.71 -6.39 5.11
CA LYS A 178 8.64 -5.92 4.06
C LYS A 178 8.58 -6.77 2.78
N TYR A 179 8.42 -8.09 2.91
CA TYR A 179 8.34 -9.03 1.78
C TYR A 179 7.03 -8.92 0.96
N GLN A 180 5.99 -8.27 1.50
CA GLN A 180 4.74 -8.05 0.77
C GLN A 180 4.84 -6.85 -0.17
N VAL A 181 5.86 -6.00 -0.02
CA VAL A 181 6.13 -4.90 -0.95
C VAL A 181 6.77 -5.47 -2.20
N VAL A 182 6.07 -5.34 -3.32
CA VAL A 182 6.48 -5.92 -4.60
C VAL A 182 7.43 -4.98 -5.33
N LYS A 183 7.07 -3.69 -5.36
CA LYS A 183 7.74 -2.74 -6.22
C LYS A 183 7.54 -1.30 -5.76
N LYS A 184 8.61 -0.51 -5.82
CA LYS A 184 8.57 0.96 -5.72
C LYS A 184 8.08 1.59 -7.02
N LEU A 185 7.15 2.53 -6.89
CA LEU A 185 6.56 3.28 -7.99
C LEU A 185 7.16 4.68 -8.07
N PRO A 186 7.21 5.28 -9.27
CA PRO A 186 7.55 6.69 -9.41
C PRO A 186 6.46 7.57 -8.78
N ASP A 187 6.84 8.78 -8.38
CA ASP A 187 5.88 9.72 -7.81
C ASP A 187 4.74 10.04 -8.79
N PRO A 188 3.48 10.00 -8.32
CA PRO A 188 2.36 10.30 -9.16
C PRO A 188 2.21 11.82 -9.34
N LYS A 189 1.69 12.21 -10.49
CA LYS A 189 1.26 13.59 -10.75
C LYS A 189 -0.07 13.83 -10.07
N VAL A 190 -0.08 14.71 -9.07
CA VAL A 190 -1.30 15.09 -8.35
C VAL A 190 -2.23 15.87 -9.29
N LYS A 191 -3.46 15.38 -9.44
CA LYS A 191 -4.56 16.05 -10.14
C LYS A 191 -5.63 16.38 -9.10
N SER A 192 -5.60 17.60 -8.56
CA SER A 192 -6.66 18.05 -7.68
C SER A 192 -7.89 18.40 -8.53
N SER A 193 -8.92 17.54 -8.49
CA SER A 193 -10.21 17.85 -9.15
C SER A 193 -11.15 18.60 -8.21
N SER A 194 -10.97 18.45 -6.89
CA SER A 194 -11.82 19.07 -5.87
C SER A 194 -11.05 19.27 -4.57
N LYS A 195 -11.37 20.35 -3.84
CA LYS A 195 -10.82 20.63 -2.48
C LYS A 195 -10.98 19.47 -1.51
N ARG A 196 -11.93 18.56 -1.75
CA ARG A 196 -12.26 17.42 -0.87
C ARG A 196 -11.68 16.09 -1.32
N VAL A 197 -11.31 15.95 -2.60
CA VAL A 197 -10.88 14.66 -3.15
C VAL A 197 -9.61 14.88 -3.97
N ILE A 198 -8.50 14.40 -3.44
CA ILE A 198 -7.22 14.44 -4.11
C ILE A 198 -7.13 13.17 -4.97
N SER A 199 -7.09 13.36 -6.28
CA SER A 199 -6.74 12.32 -7.24
C SER A 199 -5.31 12.51 -7.73
N PHE A 200 -4.69 11.45 -8.20
CA PHE A 200 -3.32 11.48 -8.69
C PHE A 200 -3.12 10.41 -9.75
N MET A 201 -2.11 10.61 -10.59
CA MET A 201 -1.91 9.85 -11.81
C MET A 201 -0.46 9.42 -11.98
N PHE A 202 -0.22 8.12 -12.18
CA PHE A 202 1.13 7.61 -12.44
C PHE A 202 1.51 7.83 -13.92
N PRO A 203 2.80 8.14 -14.20
CA PRO A 203 3.27 8.34 -15.58
C PRO A 203 3.21 7.03 -16.38
N LYS A 204 3.50 5.89 -15.75
CA LYS A 204 3.45 4.56 -16.36
C LYS A 204 2.10 3.89 -16.07
N SER A 205 1.64 3.07 -17.02
CA SER A 205 0.44 2.25 -16.84
C SER A 205 0.71 1.13 -15.84
N LEU A 206 -0.22 0.89 -14.92
CA LEU A 206 -0.09 -0.19 -13.95
C LEU A 206 -0.93 -1.43 -14.31
N ARG A 207 -1.40 -1.54 -15.56
CA ARG A 207 -2.20 -2.69 -16.04
C ARG A 207 -1.49 -4.02 -15.85
N LYS A 208 -0.17 -4.05 -16.07
CA LYS A 208 0.66 -5.26 -15.94
C LYS A 208 0.63 -5.88 -14.53
N PHE A 209 0.21 -5.12 -13.53
CA PHE A 209 0.17 -5.57 -12.15
C PHE A 209 -1.21 -6.04 -11.68
N ASN A 210 -2.25 -6.11 -12.53
CA ASN A 210 -3.58 -6.61 -12.14
C ASN A 210 -4.13 -6.00 -10.83
N ILE A 211 -3.95 -4.69 -10.64
CA ILE A 211 -4.38 -3.97 -9.42
C ILE A 211 -5.91 -3.97 -9.33
N GLU A 212 -6.42 -4.36 -8.17
CA GLU A 212 -7.86 -4.45 -7.87
C GLU A 212 -8.51 -3.05 -7.73
N LYS A 213 -9.85 -2.99 -7.86
CA LYS A 213 -10.65 -1.75 -7.86
C LYS A 213 -11.22 -1.37 -6.50
#